data_AF-B9TQW9-F1
#
_entry.id   AF-B9TQW9-F1
#
_cell.length_a   1.000
_cell.length_b   1.000
_cell.length_c   1.000
_cell.angle_alpha   90.00
_cell.angle_beta   90.00
_cell.angle_gamma   90.00
#
_symmetry.space_group_name_H-M   'P 1'
#
loop_
_entity.id
_entity.type
_entity.pdbx_description
1 polymer ?
#
loop_
_entity_poly.entity_id
_entity_poly.type
_entity_poly.pdbx_seq_one_letter_code
_entity_poly.pdbx_strand_id
1 'polypeptide(L)' 'MDIAEVAKRSGVPASTLRFYEEKGLVQSIGRQGLRRLFDASVLERLSLIALGQSAG' A
#
# COMPACT_ATOMS: atom_id res chain seq x y z
N MET A 1 0.01 -6.97 7.83
CA MET A 1 1.15 -6.03 7.89
C MET A 1 0.64 -4.64 8.17
N ASP A 2 1.30 -3.83 9.00
CA ASP A 2 0.90 -2.43 9.16
C ASP A 2 1.46 -1.55 8.02
N ILE A 3 0.99 -0.29 7.95
CA ILE A 3 1.40 0.63 6.88
C ILE A 3 2.91 0.92 6.86
N ALA A 4 3.58 0.87 8.02
CA ALA A 4 5.01 1.12 8.12
C ALA A 4 5.80 -0.06 7.54
N GLU A 5 5.37 -1.28 7.84
CA GLU A 5 5.95 -2.49 7.27
C GLU A 5 5.75 -2.57 5.75
N VAL A 6 4.56 -2.21 5.24
CA VAL A 6 4.30 -2.11 3.79
C VAL A 6 5.21 -1.07 3.15
N ALA A 7 5.34 0.11 3.75
CA ALA A 7 6.21 1.18 3.23
C ALA A 7 7.68 0.73 3.15
N LYS A 8 8.17 0.06 4.19
CA LYS A 8 9.54 -0.47 4.20
C LYS A 8 9.78 -1.53 3.13
N ARG A 9 8.81 -2.44 2.91
CA ARG A 9 8.95 -3.54 1.94
C ARG A 9 8.75 -3.10 0.49
N SER A 10 7.79 -2.21 0.24
CA SER A 10 7.46 -1.73 -1.10
C SER A 10 8.33 -0.56 -1.58
N GLY A 11 9.03 0.11 -0.66
CA GLY A 11 9.72 1.38 -0.95
C GLY A 11 8.77 2.56 -1.18
N VAL A 12 7.46 2.36 -1.05
CA VAL A 12 6.44 3.39 -1.24
C VAL A 12 6.22 4.15 0.08
N PRO A 13 6.27 5.50 0.09
CA PRO A 13 6.01 6.27 1.30
C PRO A 13 4.62 6.00 1.88
N ALA A 14 4.51 6.01 3.22
CA ALA A 14 3.23 5.80 3.90
C ALA A 14 2.16 6.84 3.52
N SER A 15 2.55 8.06 3.16
CA SER A 15 1.64 9.08 2.61
C SER A 15 1.03 8.63 1.28
N THR A 16 1.84 8.09 0.37
CA THR A 16 1.39 7.54 -0.91
C THR A 16 0.49 6.33 -0.70
N LEU A 17 0.79 5.46 0.26
CA LEU A 17 -0.09 4.34 0.61
C LEU A 17 -1.47 4.82 1.07
N ARG A 18 -1.53 5.87 1.91
CA ARG A 18 -2.82 6.47 2.32
C ARG A 18 -3.58 7.07 1.13
N PHE A 19 -2.86 7.75 0.23
CA PHE A 19 -3.44 8.31 -0.99
C PHE A 19 -4.01 7.20 -1.90
N TYR A 20 -3.27 6.11 -2.13
CA TYR A 20 -3.76 4.98 -2.90
C TYR A 20 -4.94 4.28 -2.25
N GLU A 21 -4.96 4.19 -0.92
CA GLU A 21 -6.09 3.67 -0.18
C GLU A 21 -7.34 4.55 -0.35
N GLU A 22 -7.19 5.86 -0.22
CA GLU A 22 -8.27 6.83 -0.44
C GLU A 22 -8.81 6.78 -1.88
N LYS A 23 -7.94 6.51 -2.86
CA LYS A 23 -8.32 6.28 -4.26
C LYS A 23 -8.85 4.87 -4.56
N GLY A 24 -8.87 3.96 -3.58
CA GLY A 24 -9.30 2.57 -3.77
C GLY A 24 -8.32 1.70 -4.59
N LEU A 25 -7.10 2.18 -4.83
CA LEU A 25 -6.04 1.45 -5.52
C LEU A 25 -5.39 0.38 -4.64
N VAL A 26 -5.45 0.55 -3.32
CA VAL A 26 -5.12 -0.48 -2.34
C VAL A 26 -6.21 -0.50 -1.26
N GLN A 27 -6.37 -1.62 -0.58
CA GLN A 27 -7.35 -1.74 0.50
C GLN A 27 -6.69 -2.30 1.76
N SER A 28 -7.01 -1.69 2.90
CA SER A 28 -6.75 -2.29 4.19
C SER A 28 -7.73 -3.45 4.42
N ILE A 29 -7.25 -4.58 4.91
CA ILE A 29 -8.09 -5.73 5.32
C ILE A 29 -8.75 -5.50 6.69
N GLY A 30 -8.37 -4.45 7.39
CA GLY A 30 -8.92 -4.13 8.69
C GLY A 30 -8.07 -3.14 9.46
N ARG A 31 -8.36 -3.06 10.76
CA ARG A 31 -7.73 -2.12 11.69
C ARG A 31 -7.35 -2.89 12.94
N GLN A 32 -6.16 -2.65 13.46
CA GLN A 32 -5.75 -3.09 14.79
C GLN A 32 -5.47 -1.85 15.64
N GLY A 33 -6.46 -1.44 16.42
CA GLY A 33 -6.46 -0.15 17.11
C GLY A 33 -6.38 1.02 16.13
N LEU A 34 -5.35 1.86 16.27
CA LEU A 34 -5.11 3.03 15.41
C LEU A 34 -4.35 2.70 14.11
N ARG A 35 -3.94 1.45 13.90
CA ARG A 35 -3.13 1.04 12.74
C ARG A 35 -3.99 0.31 11.71
N ARG A 36 -3.81 0.66 10.44
CA ARG A 36 -4.39 -0.06 9.31
C ARG A 36 -3.56 -1.31 9.04
N LEU A 37 -4.24 -2.41 8.79
CA LEU A 37 -3.64 -3.67 8.41
C LEU A 37 -3.86 -3.90 6.91
N PHE A 38 -2.81 -4.33 6.25
CA PHE A 38 -2.78 -4.72 4.86
C PHE A 38 -2.40 -6.19 4.75
N ASP A 39 -3.00 -6.84 3.76
CA ASP A 39 -2.59 -8.17 3.33
C ASP A 39 -1.27 -8.12 2.56
N ALA A 40 -0.57 -9.26 2.46
CA ALA A 40 0.68 -9.34 1.68
C ALA A 40 0.47 -9.04 0.19
N SER A 41 -0.72 -9.34 -0.36
CA SER A 41 -1.11 -9.03 -1.75
C SER A 41 -1.02 -7.55 -2.10
N VAL A 42 -1.01 -6.64 -1.11
CA VAL A 42 -0.82 -5.22 -1.36
C VAL A 42 0.53 -4.93 -2.03
N LEU A 43 1.57 -5.73 -1.74
CA LEU A 43 2.90 -5.54 -2.30
C LEU A 43 2.93 -5.81 -3.81
N GLU A 44 2.26 -6.87 -4.26
CA GLU A 44 2.11 -7.18 -5.68
C GLU A 44 1.33 -6.07 -6.40
N ARG A 45 0.24 -5.59 -5.79
CA ARG A 45 -0.54 -4.50 -6.36
C ARG A 45 0.27 -3.21 -6.49
N LEU A 46 1.07 -2.87 -5.48
CA LEU A 46 1.96 -1.70 -5.53
C LEU A 46 3.03 -1.85 -6.60
N SER A 47 3.56 -3.06 -6.80
CA SER A 47 4.54 -3.35 -7.85
C SER A 47 3.93 -3.15 -9.24
N LEU A 48 2.69 -3.61 -9.45
CA LEU A 48 1.97 -3.40 -10.71
C LEU A 48 1.71 -1.91 -10.99
N ILE A 49 1.29 -1.15 -9.97
CA ILE A 49 1.08 0.30 -10.09
C ILE A 49 2.39 1.01 -10.44
N ALA A 50 3.49 0.65 -9.78
CA ALA A 50 4.81 1.22 -10.04
C ALA A 50 5.30 0.92 -11.47
N LEU A 51 5.12 -0.31 -11.94
CA LEU A 51 5.43 -0.69 -13.32
C LEU A 51 4.62 0.14 -14.31
N GLY A 52 3.31 0.27 -14.10
CA GLY A 52 2.44 1.10 -14.95
C GLY A 52 2.84 2.57 -14.95
N GLN A 53 3.30 3.11 -13.80
CA GLN A 53 3.79 4.48 -13.70
C GLN A 53 5.14 4.68 -14.41
N SER A 54 5.99 3.66 -14.48
CA SER A 54 7.29 3.71 -15.19
C SER A 54 7.18 3.57 -16.71
N ALA A 55 6.08 2.99 -17.19
CA ALA A 55 5.86 2.73 -18.61
C ALA A 55 5.20 3.89 -19.37
N GLY A 56 4.89 4.99 -18.67
CA GLY A 56 4.26 6.21 -19.23
C GLY A 56 5.24 7.31 -19.56
#